data_AF-A0A3E4MK33-F1
#
_entry.id   AF-A0A3E4MK33-F1
#
_cell.length_a   1.000
_cell.length_b   1.000
_cell.length_c   1.000
_cell.angle_alpha   90.00
_cell.angle_beta   90.00
_cell.angle_gamma   90.00
#
_symmetry.space_group_name_H-M   'P 1'
#
loop_
_entity.id
_entity.type
_entity.pdbx_description
1 polymer ?
#
loop_
_entity_poly.entity_id
_entity_poly.type
_entity_poly.pdbx_seq_one_letter_code
_entity_poly.pdbx_strand_id
1 'polypeptide(L)' 'MLKKSSVSVAKSRLKLLIVSDRISCSPAEYENISRDLFQTLSKYLELTEDNFHVEIYRTHIFISYVGEET' A
#
# COMPACT_ATOMS: atom_id res chain seq x y z
N MET A 1 -14.45 16.11 20.14
CA MET A 1 -13.69 15.69 18.94
C MET A 1 -13.06 16.92 18.31
N LEU A 2 -11.73 17.04 18.32
CA LEU A 2 -11.02 18.13 17.63
C LEU A 2 -11.24 17.98 16.12
N LYS A 3 -11.91 18.95 15.49
CA LYS A 3 -12.06 18.97 14.01
C LYS A 3 -10.66 19.10 13.40
N LYS A 4 -10.31 18.20 12.48
CA LYS A 4 -9.08 18.33 11.70
C LYS A 4 -9.12 19.69 10.98
N SER A 5 -8.04 20.46 11.09
CA SER A 5 -7.89 21.73 10.37
C SER A 5 -8.11 21.51 8.88
N SER A 6 -8.78 22.46 8.21
CA SER A 6 -8.98 22.45 6.76
C SER A 6 -7.66 22.28 5.99
N VAL A 7 -6.58 22.87 6.51
CA VAL A 7 -5.22 22.74 5.97
C VAL A 7 -4.73 21.28 6.03
N SER A 8 -4.98 20.60 7.16
CA SER A 8 -4.61 19.20 7.33
C SER A 8 -5.37 18.30 6.35
N VAL A 9 -6.67 18.55 6.17
CA VAL A 9 -7.51 17.81 5.22
C VAL A 9 -7.05 18.02 3.78
N ALA A 10 -6.79 19.27 3.39
CA ALA A 10 -6.31 19.61 2.05
C ALA A 10 -4.96 18.96 1.75
N LYS A 11 -4.02 18.97 2.72
CA LYS A 11 -2.70 18.35 2.59
C LYS A 11 -2.79 16.84 2.36
N SER A 12 -3.65 16.13 3.10
CA SER A 12 -3.85 14.69 2.91
C SER A 12 -4.45 14.35 1.54
N ARG A 13 -5.43 15.13 1.08
CA ARG A 13 -6.03 14.92 -0.26
C ARG A 13 -5.00 15.12 -1.37
N LEU A 14 -4.18 16.17 -1.27
CA LEU A 14 -3.13 16.45 -2.26
C LEU A 14 -2.07 15.34 -2.28
N LYS A 15 -1.66 14.84 -1.10
CA LYS A 15 -0.71 13.72 -1.01
C LYS A 15 -1.26 12.48 -1.72
N LEU A 16 -2.51 12.10 -1.46
CA LEU A 16 -3.15 10.98 -2.14
C LEU A 16 -3.20 11.17 -3.66
N LEU A 17 -3.61 12.35 -4.12
CA LEU A 17 -3.69 12.67 -5.54
C LEU A 17 -2.33 12.54 -6.24
N ILE A 18 -1.27 13.09 -5.65
CA ILE A 18 0.09 13.04 -6.19
C ILE A 18 0.61 11.59 -6.22
N VAL A 19 0.35 10.82 -5.17
CA VAL A 19 0.78 9.42 -5.09
C VAL A 19 0.08 8.58 -6.15
N SER A 20 -1.25 8.70 -6.27
CA SER A 20 -2.03 8.01 -7.30
C SER A 20 -1.59 8.39 -8.72
N ASP A 21 -1.34 9.67 -9.00
CA ASP A 21 -0.88 10.14 -10.30
C ASP A 21 0.52 9.60 -10.66
N ARG A 22 1.45 9.57 -9.70
CA ARG A 22 2.80 9.04 -9.93
C ARG A 22 2.82 7.54 -10.17
N ILE A 23 2.08 6.77 -9.36
CA ILE A 23 2.00 5.31 -9.46
C ILE A 23 1.09 4.90 -10.63
N SER A 24 0.21 5.80 -11.10
CA SER A 24 -0.80 5.53 -12.12
C SER A 24 -1.78 4.42 -11.69
N CYS A 25 -2.09 4.38 -10.39
CA CYS A 25 -2.92 3.37 -9.74
C CYS A 25 -3.91 4.06 -8.79
N SER A 26 -5.19 3.75 -8.89
CA SER A 26 -6.19 4.25 -7.95
C SER A 26 -6.06 3.55 -6.58
N PRO A 27 -6.52 4.18 -5.48
CA PRO A 27 -6.46 3.56 -4.15
C PRO A 27 -7.18 2.21 -4.08
N ALA A 28 -8.29 2.05 -4.81
CA ALA A 28 -9.03 0.79 -4.85
C ALA A 28 -8.25 -0.30 -5.61
N GLU A 29 -7.59 0.04 -6.72
CA GLU A 29 -6.73 -0.89 -7.45
C GLU A 29 -5.53 -1.31 -6.60
N TYR A 30 -4.93 -0.36 -5.86
CA TYR A 30 -3.83 -0.66 -4.94
C TYR A 30 -4.24 -1.69 -3.87
N GLU A 31 -5.39 -1.50 -3.22
CA GLU A 31 -5.90 -2.43 -2.22
C GLU A 31 -6.20 -3.81 -2.82
N ASN A 32 -6.80 -3.85 -4.01
CA ASN A 32 -7.08 -5.10 -4.71
C ASN A 32 -5.79 -5.85 -5.05
N ILE A 33 -4.80 -5.18 -5.63
CA ILE A 33 -3.49 -5.78 -5.98
C ILE A 33 -2.80 -6.30 -4.73
N SER A 34 -2.73 -5.50 -3.66
CA SER A 34 -2.10 -5.90 -2.39
C SER A 34 -2.77 -7.14 -1.80
N ARG A 35 -4.11 -7.18 -1.80
CA ARG A 35 -4.89 -8.32 -1.31
C ARG A 35 -4.66 -9.58 -2.16
N ASP A 36 -4.67 -9.45 -3.47
CA ASP A 36 -4.48 -10.58 -4.38
C ASP A 36 -3.07 -11.17 -4.27
N LEU A 37 -2.05 -10.30 -4.11
CA LEU A 37 -0.68 -10.70 -3.83
C LEU A 37 -0.58 -11.45 -2.50
N PHE A 38 -1.15 -10.91 -1.42
CA PHE A 38 -1.18 -11.57 -0.12
C PHE A 38 -1.82 -12.96 -0.23
N GLN A 39 -3.05 -13.05 -0.73
CA GLN A 39 -3.76 -14.33 -0.84
C GLN A 39 -3.06 -15.38 -1.71
N THR A 40 -2.37 -14.94 -2.76
CA THR A 40 -1.65 -15.83 -3.66
C THR A 40 -0.37 -16.35 -3.00
N LEU A 41 0.40 -15.47 -2.36
CA LEU A 41 1.64 -15.84 -1.69
C LEU A 41 1.40 -16.63 -0.40
N SER A 42 0.31 -16.37 0.32
CA SER A 42 -0.09 -17.16 1.51
C SER A 42 -0.37 -18.63 1.22
N LYS A 43 -0.51 -19.03 -0.06
CA LYS A 43 -0.61 -20.45 -0.45
C LYS A 43 0.73 -21.18 -0.36
N TYR A 44 1.83 -20.44 -0.38
CA TYR A 44 3.19 -20.96 -0.44
C TYR A 44 4.04 -20.54 0.77
N LEU A 45 3.62 -19.49 1.49
CA LEU A 45 4.35 -18.88 2.61
C LEU A 45 3.41 -18.66 3.81
N GLU A 46 3.92 -18.79 5.03
CA GLU A 46 3.20 -18.44 6.26
C GLU A 46 3.24 -16.92 6.50
N LEU A 47 2.35 -16.20 5.80
CA LEU A 47 2.22 -14.75 5.89
C LEU A 47 1.10 -14.34 6.85
N THR A 48 1.32 -13.27 7.58
CA THR A 48 0.36 -12.55 8.43
C THR A 48 0.27 -11.10 7.97
N GLU A 49 -0.82 -10.40 8.30
CA GLU A 49 -0.98 -9.00 7.92
C GLU A 49 0.11 -8.09 8.51
N ASP A 50 0.66 -8.44 9.68
CA ASP A 50 1.74 -7.70 10.32
C ASP A 50 3.10 -7.93 9.66
N ASN A 51 3.28 -9.08 9.00
CA ASN A 51 4.57 -9.50 8.46
C ASN A 51 4.69 -9.36 6.95
N PHE A 52 3.66 -8.83 6.27
CA PHE A 52 3.62 -8.69 4.81
C PHE A 52 3.33 -7.24 4.43
N HIS A 53 4.28 -6.60 3.75
CA HIS A 53 4.14 -5.23 3.27
C HIS A 53 4.34 -5.16 1.76
N VAL A 54 3.45 -4.46 1.07
CA VAL A 54 3.53 -4.22 -0.37
C VAL A 54 3.63 -2.72 -0.60
N GLU A 55 4.65 -2.30 -1.35
CA GLU A 55 4.79 -0.95 -1.88
C GLU A 55 4.77 -1.00 -3.40
N ILE A 56 3.84 -0.27 -4.01
CA ILE A 56 3.69 -0.21 -5.47
C ILE A 56 4.33 1.09 -5.97
N TYR A 57 5.34 0.98 -6.80
CA TYR A 57 5.95 2.09 -7.54
C TYR A 57 5.57 2.01 -9.01
N ARG A 58 5.77 3.11 -9.74
CA ARG A 58 5.41 3.21 -11.16
C ARG A 58 6.06 2.12 -12.04
N THR A 59 7.25 1.63 -11.67
CA THR A 59 8.04 0.70 -12.48
C THR A 59 8.27 -0.66 -11.82
N HIS A 60 7.97 -0.81 -10.54
CA HIS A 60 8.25 -2.03 -9.78
C HIS A 60 7.34 -2.13 -8.56
N ILE A 61 7.20 -3.35 -8.05
CA ILE A 61 6.50 -3.64 -6.80
C ILE A 61 7.55 -4.16 -5.82
N PHE A 62 7.60 -3.59 -4.64
CA PHE A 62 8.45 -4.04 -3.54
C PHE A 62 7.58 -4.80 -2.54
N ILE A 63 8.00 -6.03 -2.20
CA ILE A 63 7.30 -6.88 -1.24
C ILE A 63 8.29 -7.18 -0.13
N SER A 64 7.97 -6.75 1.09
CA SER A 64 8.74 -7.07 2.29
C SER A 64 7.97 -8.09 3.10
N TYR A 65 8.60 -9.20 3.48
CA TYR A 65 8.01 -10.10 4.45
C TYR A 65 9.03 -10.67 5.44
N VAL A 66 8.58 -10.95 6.66
CA VAL A 66 9.45 -11.51 7.72
C VAL A 66 9.67 -12.99 7.41
N GLY A 67 10.83 -13.29 6.85
CA GLY A 67 11.22 -14.63 6.41
C GLY A 67 12.57 -14.65 5.68
N GLU A 68 13.03 -13.51 5.16
CA GLU A 68 14.42 -13.36 4.73
C GLU A 68 15.29 -12.93 5.91
N GLU A 69 15.96 -13.89 6.55
CA GLU A 69 17.24 -13.59 7.19
C GLU A 69 18.22 -13.21 6.07
N THR A 70 18.53 -11.92 5.96
CA THR A 70 19.70 -11.42 5.21
C THR A 70 20.69 -10.79 6.17
#